data_AF-A0A7C5JWN0-F1
#
_entry.id   AF-A0A7C5JWN0-F1
#
_cell.length_a   1.000
_cell.length_b   1.000
_cell.length_c   1.000
_cell.angle_alpha   90.00
_cell.angle_beta   90.00
_cell.angle_gamma   90.00
#
_symmetry.space_group_name_H-M   'P 1'
#
loop_
_entity.id
_entity.type
_entity.pdbx_description
1 polymer ?
#
loop_
_entity_poly.entity_id
_entity_poly.type
_entity_poly.pdbx_seq_one_letter_code
_entity_poly.pdbx_strand_id
1 'polypeptide(L)'
;MGRDTYRYRKLDEEREKRKQLNPIWRGVGCLVIGIFAVLGYLFADWFVRANAINNWIYIPRAVLYPEFAPFLAQGRLLKLVVGFLFMLLTYGILSMIYAAAFPPKPGEFDAPPPKKQKRPKRRKS
;
A
#
# COMPACT_ATOMS: atom_id res chain seq x y z
N MET A 1 -2.00 -45.60 -11.71
CA MET A 1 -2.30 -44.27 -11.12
C MET A 1 -1.19 -43.26 -11.42
N GLY A 2 -0.87 -42.97 -12.69
CA GLY A 2 0.33 -42.17 -13.02
C GLY A 2 0.22 -41.15 -14.16
N ARG A 3 -0.93 -41.06 -14.85
CA ARG A 3 -1.14 -40.10 -15.94
C ARG A 3 -1.68 -38.76 -15.46
N ASP A 4 -2.37 -38.74 -14.32
CA ASP A 4 -3.03 -37.54 -13.82
C ASP A 4 -2.02 -36.59 -13.13
N THR A 5 -1.01 -37.15 -12.46
CA THR A 5 0.06 -36.43 -11.75
C THR A 5 0.86 -35.48 -12.66
N TYR A 6 1.08 -35.86 -13.93
CA TYR A 6 1.78 -35.00 -14.89
C TYR A 6 0.97 -33.77 -15.30
N ARG A 7 -0.37 -33.88 -15.34
CA ARG A 7 -1.25 -32.78 -15.72
C ARG A 7 -1.34 -31.73 -14.62
N TYR A 8 -1.37 -32.17 -13.36
CA TYR A 8 -1.31 -31.28 -12.19
C TYR A 8 0.02 -30.54 -12.12
N ARG A 9 1.15 -31.23 -12.36
CA ARG A 9 2.49 -30.60 -12.35
C ARG A 9 2.65 -29.47 -13.37
N LYS A 10 2.13 -29.65 -14.60
CA LYS A 10 2.16 -28.59 -15.62
C LYS A 10 1.31 -27.37 -15.24
N LEU A 11 0.14 -27.60 -14.64
CA LEU A 11 -0.71 -26.53 -14.13
C LEU A 11 -0.03 -25.78 -12.98
N ASP A 12 0.67 -26.48 -12.09
CA ASP A 12 1.45 -25.86 -11.01
C ASP A 12 2.64 -25.04 -11.53
N GLU A 13 3.39 -25.53 -12.53
CA GLU A 13 4.44 -24.76 -13.20
C GLU A 13 3.89 -23.49 -13.89
N GLU A 14 2.74 -23.58 -14.56
CA GLU A 14 2.09 -22.42 -15.16
C GLU A 14 1.60 -21.42 -14.11
N ARG A 15 1.14 -21.90 -12.94
CA ARG A 15 0.75 -21.05 -11.80
C ARG A 15 1.96 -20.35 -11.19
N GLU A 16 3.07 -21.04 -11.00
CA GLU A 16 4.30 -20.43 -10.48
C GLU A 16 4.80 -19.34 -11.43
N LYS A 17 4.78 -19.59 -12.74
CA LYS A 17 5.13 -18.57 -13.75
C LYS A 17 4.19 -17.37 -13.71
N ARG A 18 2.88 -17.55 -13.46
CA ARG A 18 1.91 -16.44 -13.30
C ARG A 18 2.04 -15.69 -11.97
N LYS A 19 2.50 -16.36 -10.91
CA LYS A 19 2.77 -15.74 -9.59
C LYS A 19 4.08 -14.96 -9.57
N GLN A 20 5.00 -15.24 -10.50
CA GLN A 20 6.22 -14.47 -10.63
C GLN A 20 5.89 -13.04 -11.07
N LEU A 21 5.96 -12.11 -10.12
CA LEU A 21 5.87 -10.68 -10.36
C LEU A 21 6.92 -10.26 -11.39
N ASN A 22 6.45 -9.70 -12.51
CA ASN A 22 7.29 -9.18 -13.57
C ASN A 22 8.38 -8.24 -13.01
N PRO A 23 9.66 -8.44 -13.34
CA PRO A 23 10.77 -7.70 -12.74
C PRO A 23 10.69 -6.18 -12.99
N ILE A 24 10.10 -5.76 -14.11
CA ILE A 24 9.85 -4.34 -14.44
C ILE A 24 8.98 -3.66 -13.36
N TRP A 25 7.97 -4.38 -12.84
CA TRP A 25 7.09 -3.85 -11.80
C TRP A 25 7.78 -3.70 -10.44
N ARG A 26 8.87 -4.44 -10.18
CA ARG A 26 9.72 -4.22 -8.99
C ARG A 26 10.50 -2.91 -9.12
N GLY A 27 10.97 -2.57 -10.32
CA GLY A 27 11.66 -1.32 -10.61
C GLY A 27 10.75 -0.09 -10.41
N VAL A 28 9.51 -0.16 -10.90
CA VAL A 28 8.50 0.90 -10.69
C VAL A 28 8.25 1.12 -9.20
N GLY A 29 8.13 0.05 -8.41
CA GLY A 29 7.97 0.14 -6.96
C GLY A 29 9.13 0.88 -6.28
N CYS A 30 10.37 0.57 -6.65
CA CYS A 30 11.55 1.25 -6.12
C CYS A 30 11.57 2.75 -6.46
N LEU A 31 11.23 3.10 -7.70
CA LEU A 31 11.14 4.49 -8.16
C LEU A 31 10.06 5.25 -7.39
N VAL A 32 8.89 4.65 -7.21
CA VAL A 32 7.76 5.21 -6.47
C VAL A 32 8.12 5.47 -5.00
N ILE A 33 8.84 4.54 -4.35
CA ILE A 33 9.33 4.74 -2.97
C ILE A 33 10.26 5.95 -2.90
N GLY A 34 11.20 6.08 -3.86
CA GLY A 34 12.09 7.24 -3.94
C GLY A 34 11.33 8.56 -4.12
N ILE A 35 10.34 8.59 -5.03
CA ILE A 35 9.48 9.76 -5.25
C ILE A 35 8.74 10.13 -3.96
N PHE A 36 8.13 9.16 -3.27
CA PHE A 36 7.41 9.40 -2.03
C PHE A 36 8.32 9.90 -0.90
N ALA A 37 9.57 9.41 -0.81
CA ALA A 37 10.53 9.92 0.16
C ALA A 37 10.83 11.41 -0.06
N VAL A 38 11.07 11.80 -1.32
CA VAL A 38 11.31 13.21 -1.68
C VAL A 38 10.07 14.06 -1.42
N LEU A 39 8.89 13.62 -1.86
CA LEU A 39 7.63 14.32 -1.61
C LEU A 39 7.34 14.47 -0.11
N GLY A 40 7.60 13.43 0.69
CA GLY A 40 7.43 13.47 2.14
C GLY A 40 8.33 14.51 2.81
N TYR A 41 9.56 14.66 2.33
CA TYR A 41 10.47 15.70 2.82
C TYR A 41 9.98 17.12 2.47
N LEU A 42 9.54 17.33 1.21
CA LEU A 42 8.99 18.62 0.78
C LEU A 42 7.69 18.96 1.52
N PHE A 43 6.83 17.98 1.73
CA PHE A 43 5.60 18.12 2.51
C PHE A 43 5.90 18.51 3.95
N ALA A 44 6.89 17.88 4.59
CA ALA A 44 7.28 18.22 5.95
C ALA A 44 7.83 19.65 6.06
N ASP A 45 8.61 20.12 5.08
CA ASP A 45 9.08 21.51 5.06
C ASP A 45 7.92 22.50 4.93
N TRP A 46 6.99 22.24 4.00
CA TRP A 46 5.79 23.04 3.84
C TRP A 46 4.92 23.04 5.11
N PHE A 47 4.70 21.88 5.72
CA PHE A 47 3.89 21.74 6.93
C PHE A 47 4.46 22.53 8.10
N VAL A 48 5.78 22.48 8.32
CA VAL A 48 6.42 23.24 9.41
C VAL A 48 6.30 24.74 9.18
N ARG A 49 6.46 25.22 7.93
CA ARG A 49 6.27 26.64 7.58
C ARG A 49 4.82 27.09 7.75
N ALA A 50 3.87 26.28 7.26
CA ALA A 50 2.45 26.55 7.41
C ALA A 50 2.03 26.57 8.89
N ASN A 51 2.58 25.66 9.70
CA ASN A 51 2.33 25.63 11.13
C ASN A 51 2.92 26.86 11.86
N ALA A 52 4.06 27.39 11.41
CA ALA A 52 4.63 28.60 11.99
C ALA A 52 3.76 29.85 11.79
N ILE A 53 2.98 29.89 10.69
CA ILE A 53 2.04 30.99 10.39
C ILE A 53 0.71 30.75 11.12
N ASN A 54 0.15 29.55 10.99
CA ASN A 54 -1.21 29.25 11.44
C ASN A 54 -1.29 28.76 12.90
N ASN A 55 -0.16 28.42 13.52
CA ASN A 55 -0.08 27.88 14.88
C ASN A 55 -1.02 26.69 15.15
N TRP A 56 -1.11 25.73 14.21
CA TRP A 56 -1.98 24.55 14.38
C TRP A 56 -1.55 23.67 15.56
N ILE A 57 -0.24 23.50 15.75
CA ILE A 57 0.35 22.64 16.77
C ILE A 57 1.47 23.40 17.47
N TYR A 58 1.41 23.43 18.80
CA TYR A 58 2.51 23.94 19.62
C TYR A 58 3.71 22.99 19.57
N ILE A 59 4.85 23.46 19.06
CA ILE A 59 6.08 22.69 18.97
C ILE A 59 7.02 23.13 20.11
N PRO A 60 7.30 22.28 21.10
CA PRO A 60 8.22 22.62 22.18
C PRO A 60 9.67 22.70 21.67
N ARG A 61 10.46 23.62 22.25
CA ARG A 61 11.86 23.86 21.86
C ARG A 61 12.77 22.63 22.01
N ALA A 62 12.45 21.73 22.94
CA ALA A 62 13.16 20.47 23.14
C ALA A 62 13.17 19.56 21.89
N VAL A 63 12.13 19.65 21.03
CA VAL A 63 12.05 18.85 19.79
C VAL A 63 12.84 19.50 18.64
N LEU A 64 13.03 20.82 18.70
CA LEU A 64 13.84 21.56 17.73
C LEU A 64 15.35 21.35 17.97
N TYR A 65 15.73 21.17 19.23
CA TYR A 65 17.11 20.99 19.68
C TYR A 65 17.21 19.80 20.66
N PRO A 66 17.23 18.56 20.17
CA PRO A 66 17.39 17.39 21.01
C PRO A 66 18.82 17.29 21.55
N GLU A 67 18.97 17.21 22.88
CA GLU A 67 20.28 17.10 23.55
C GLU A 67 21.02 15.79 23.21
N PHE A 68 20.28 14.70 22.97
CA PHE A 68 20.85 13.38 22.66
C PHE A 68 21.39 13.26 21.23
N ALA A 69 20.98 14.15 20.30
CA ALA A 69 21.33 14.06 18.89
C ALA A 69 21.54 15.46 18.27
N PRO A 70 22.65 16.15 18.60
CA PRO A 70 22.92 17.51 18.12
C PRO A 70 23.06 17.59 16.59
N PHE A 71 23.44 16.50 15.93
CA PHE A 71 23.52 16.44 14.46
C PHE A 71 22.16 16.50 13.76
N LEU A 72 21.05 16.25 14.47
CA LEU A 72 19.66 16.33 14.00
C LEU A 72 18.97 17.64 14.43
N ALA A 73 19.72 18.57 15.04
CA ALA A 73 19.23 19.88 15.43
C ALA A 73 18.68 20.68 14.25
N GLN A 74 17.97 21.77 14.57
CA GLN A 74 17.32 22.68 13.61
C GLN A 74 16.05 22.09 12.99
N GLY A 75 15.28 21.33 13.79
CA GLY A 75 13.99 20.79 13.37
C GLY A 75 14.05 19.73 12.26
N ARG A 76 15.24 19.21 11.91
CA ARG A 76 15.39 18.11 10.95
C ARG A 76 14.73 16.83 11.44
N LEU A 77 14.88 16.53 12.73
CA LEU A 77 14.16 15.42 13.37
C LEU A 77 12.65 15.56 13.20
N LEU A 78 12.11 16.76 13.48
CA LEU A 78 10.68 17.03 13.31
C LEU A 78 10.23 16.80 11.87
N LYS A 79 10.99 17.31 10.89
CA LYS A 79 10.68 17.11 9.47
C LYS A 79 10.67 15.63 9.08
N LEU A 80 11.64 14.85 9.56
CA LEU A 80 11.70 13.40 9.32
C LEU A 80 10.51 12.67 9.95
N VAL A 81 10.16 13.00 11.20
CA VAL A 81 9.01 12.39 11.89
C VAL A 81 7.70 12.73 11.18
N VAL A 82 7.48 14.00 10.84
CA VAL A 82 6.28 14.43 10.11
C VAL A 82 6.21 13.78 8.73
N GLY A 83 7.33 13.76 7.99
CA GLY A 83 7.40 13.10 6.68
C GLY A 83 7.13 11.61 6.77
N PHE A 84 7.66 10.94 7.79
CA PHE A 84 7.41 9.51 8.04
C PHE A 84 5.94 9.24 8.38
N LEU A 85 5.33 10.05 9.26
CA LEU A 85 3.90 9.94 9.56
C LEU A 85 3.03 10.16 8.32
N PHE A 86 3.37 11.15 7.49
CA PHE A 86 2.68 11.39 6.22
C PHE A 86 2.82 10.22 5.25
N MET A 87 4.00 9.61 5.17
CA MET A 87 4.25 8.43 4.35
C MET A 87 3.40 7.24 4.81
N LEU A 88 3.34 6.98 6.12
CA LEU A 88 2.49 5.93 6.69
C LEU A 88 1.01 6.16 6.38
N LEU A 89 0.55 7.39 6.54
CA LEU A 89 -0.85 7.75 6.30
C LEU A 89 -1.20 7.61 4.81
N THR A 90 -0.33 8.10 3.92
CA THR A 90 -0.50 7.96 2.46
C THR A 90 -0.50 6.50 2.02
N TYR A 91 0.42 5.69 2.54
CA TYR A 91 0.48 4.26 2.26
C TYR A 91 -0.78 3.54 2.77
N GLY A 92 -1.27 3.90 3.96
CA GLY A 92 -2.52 3.37 4.51
C GLY A 92 -3.73 3.68 3.62
N ILE A 93 -3.86 4.92 3.16
CA ILE A 93 -4.92 5.31 2.21
C ILE A 93 -4.78 4.54 0.89
N LEU A 94 -3.58 4.45 0.34
CA LEU A 94 -3.35 3.75 -0.93
C LEU A 94 -3.65 2.26 -0.80
N SER A 95 -3.30 1.63 0.32
CA SER A 95 -3.64 0.24 0.64
C SER A 95 -5.15 0.04 0.72
N MET A 96 -5.87 0.97 1.36
CA MET A 96 -7.33 0.92 1.46
C MET A 96 -8.00 1.06 0.08
N ILE A 97 -7.51 1.99 -0.75
CA ILE A 97 -7.98 2.16 -2.14
C ILE A 97 -7.70 0.89 -2.95
N TYR A 98 -6.50 0.31 -2.82
CA TYR A 98 -6.13 -0.90 -3.55
C TYR A 98 -7.02 -2.08 -3.18
N ALA A 99 -7.30 -2.27 -1.88
CA ALA A 99 -8.20 -3.31 -1.40
C ALA A 99 -9.64 -3.11 -1.90
N ALA A 100 -10.12 -1.86 -1.98
CA ALA A 100 -11.44 -1.53 -2.50
C ALA A 100 -11.55 -1.75 -4.02
N ALA A 101 -10.51 -1.40 -4.78
CA ALA A 101 -10.48 -1.55 -6.23
C ALA A 101 -10.28 -3.01 -6.68
N PHE A 102 -9.50 -3.79 -5.92
CA PHE A 102 -9.17 -5.17 -6.21
C PHE A 102 -9.58 -6.09 -5.04
N PRO A 103 -10.88 -6.41 -4.92
CA PRO A 103 -11.34 -7.31 -3.87
C PRO A 103 -10.64 -8.67 -4.00
N PRO A 104 -10.35 -9.35 -2.88
CA PRO A 104 -9.69 -10.65 -2.88
C PRO A 104 -10.51 -11.64 -3.69
N LYS A 105 -9.86 -12.26 -4.69
CA LYS A 105 -10.49 -13.30 -5.50
C LYS A 105 -10.64 -14.57 -4.63
N PRO A 106 -11.80 -15.25 -4.64
CA PRO A 106 -11.98 -16.51 -3.93
C PRO A 106 -10.86 -17.49 -4.29
N GLY A 107 -10.34 -18.17 -3.27
CA GLY A 107 -9.30 -19.18 -3.46
C GLY A 107 -9.82 -20.38 -4.24
N GLU A 108 -8.93 -21.19 -4.79
CA GLU A 108 -9.33 -22.42 -5.51
C GLU A 108 -10.01 -23.46 -4.60
N PHE A 109 -9.82 -23.35 -3.28
CA PHE A 109 -10.50 -24.14 -2.25
C PHE A 109 -11.82 -23.51 -1.76
N ASP A 110 -12.15 -22.29 -2.20
CA ASP A 110 -13.46 -21.71 -1.90
C ASP A 110 -14.53 -22.39 -2.75
N ALA A 111 -15.64 -22.76 -2.11
CA ALA A 111 -16.78 -23.34 -2.81
C ALA A 111 -17.28 -22.35 -3.88
N PRO A 112 -17.55 -22.80 -5.11
CA PRO A 112 -18.02 -21.92 -6.18
C PRO A 112 -19.31 -21.22 -5.73
N PRO A 113 -19.46 -19.91 -6.01
CA PRO A 113 -20.63 -19.17 -5.56
C PRO A 113 -21.90 -19.86 -6.07
N PRO A 114 -22.91 -20.08 -5.20
CA PRO A 114 -24.12 -20.78 -5.57
C PRO A 114 -24.79 -20.06 -6.74
N LYS A 115 -24.86 -20.71 -7.91
CA LYS A 115 -25.50 -20.16 -9.11
C LYS A 115 -26.96 -19.85 -8.76
N LYS A 116 -27.37 -18.58 -8.83
CA LYS A 116 -28.78 -18.18 -8.73
C LYS A 116 -29.56 -18.93 -9.81
N GLN A 117 -30.31 -19.96 -9.41
CA GLN A 117 -31.27 -20.61 -10.30
C GLN A 117 -32.29 -19.55 -10.73
N LYS A 118 -32.28 -19.23 -12.03
CA LYS A 118 -33.33 -18.40 -12.62
C LYS A 118 -34.65 -19.18 -12.45
N ARG A 119 -35.53 -18.69 -11.56
CA ARG A 119 -36.88 -19.25 -11.41
C ARG A 119 -37.55 -19.26 -12.79
N PRO A 120 -38.06 -20.40 -13.28
CA PRO A 120 -38.77 -20.43 -14.54
C PRO A 120 -39.99 -19.51 -14.43
N LYS A 121 -40.07 -18.53 -15.34
CA LYS A 121 -41.17 -17.58 -15.43
C LYS A 121 -42.40 -18.38 -15.84
N ARG A 122 -43.29 -18.67 -14.88
CA ARG A 122 -44.53 -19.40 -15.08
C ARG A 122 -45.37 -18.64 -16.13
N ARG A 123 -45.36 -19.12 -17.38
CA ARG A 123 -46.26 -18.62 -18.43
C ARG A 123 -47.68 -18.93 -17.94
N LYS A 124 -48.45 -17.88 -17.65
CA LYS A 124 -49.90 -18.01 -17.45
C LYS A 124 -50.51 -18.24 -18.84
N SER A 125 -51.23 -19.34 -18.98
CA SER A 125 -52.13 -19.62 -20.10
C SER A 125 -53.37 -18.74 -20.02
#